data_AF-A0AAJ0HBV7-F1
#
_entry.id   AF-A0AAJ0HBV7-F1
#
_cell.length_a   1.000
_cell.length_b   1.000
_cell.length_c   1.000
_cell.angle_alpha   90.00
_cell.angle_beta   90.00
_cell.angle_gamma   90.00
#
_symmetry.space_group_name_H-M   'P 1'
#
loop_
_entity.id
_entity.type
_entity.pdbx_description
1 polymer ?
#
loop_
_entity_poly.entity_id
_entity_poly.type
_entity_poly.pdbx_seq_one_letter_code
_entity_poly.pdbx_strand_id
1 'polypeptide(L)'
;METYFGFVRTPSDAIKLFEACRLGLLPRVQRRLSEKERQAIRSGSVFVWDEREAGMRRWTDGKSWSASRVSGSFLTYREMEGKRGNGFGGSRRGAGKTPDSGRGSDEDQEDGEPDGYRYKADGLMKQSFSITTSTGQHLHLISYFSRGPQDLTTPTNDPNLRNVVPVKGMYPES
;
A
#
# COMPACT_ATOMS: atom_id res chain seq x y z
N MET A 1 -11.76 1.64 -7.48
CA MET A 1 -12.46 2.69 -6.73
C MET A 1 -11.49 3.26 -5.73
N GLU A 2 -11.13 4.53 -5.89
CA GLU A 2 -10.27 5.30 -4.97
C GLU A 2 -11.19 6.13 -4.05
N THR A 3 -10.85 6.26 -2.76
CA THR A 3 -11.64 7.07 -1.80
C THR A 3 -11.31 8.55 -1.93
N TYR A 4 -10.03 8.87 -2.04
CA TYR A 4 -9.52 10.23 -2.08
C TYR A 4 -8.19 10.27 -2.85
N PHE A 5 -7.89 11.44 -3.45
CA PHE A 5 -6.61 11.70 -4.10
C PHE A 5 -5.93 12.88 -3.40
N GLY A 6 -4.82 12.61 -2.72
CA GLY A 6 -4.04 13.61 -1.99
C GLY A 6 -3.02 12.98 -1.05
N PHE A 7 -2.49 13.75 -0.10
CA PHE A 7 -1.45 13.30 0.81
C PHE A 7 -1.92 13.27 2.26
N VAL A 8 -1.91 12.09 2.88
CA VAL A 8 -2.22 11.91 4.30
C VAL A 8 -0.93 12.08 5.09
N ARG A 9 -0.84 13.17 5.87
CA ARG A 9 0.38 13.49 6.63
C ARG A 9 0.21 13.16 8.11
N THR A 10 -0.99 13.40 8.63
CA THR A 10 -1.28 13.40 10.07
C THR A 10 -2.47 12.50 10.40
N PRO A 11 -2.62 12.05 11.66
CA PRO A 11 -3.83 11.34 12.09
C PRO A 11 -5.11 12.16 11.87
N SER A 12 -5.03 13.49 12.03
CA SER A 12 -6.14 14.41 11.76
C SER A 12 -6.60 14.36 10.29
N ASP A 13 -5.68 14.20 9.33
CA ASP A 13 -6.03 13.99 7.92
C ASP A 13 -6.83 12.69 7.74
N ALA A 14 -6.40 11.61 8.38
CA ALA A 14 -7.08 10.31 8.29
C ALA A 14 -8.49 10.37 8.92
N ILE A 15 -8.61 11.00 10.09
CA ILE A 15 -9.89 11.19 10.78
C ILE A 15 -10.85 12.05 9.94
N LYS A 16 -10.34 13.11 9.30
CA LYS A 16 -11.11 13.94 8.35
C LYS A 16 -11.70 13.09 7.21
N LEU A 17 -10.91 12.18 6.65
CA LEU A 17 -11.38 11.28 5.58
C LEU A 17 -12.38 10.24 6.09
N PHE A 18 -12.20 9.68 7.30
CA PHE A 18 -13.18 8.80 7.90
C PHE A 18 -14.54 9.49 8.10
N GLU A 19 -14.52 10.73 8.58
CA GLU A 19 -15.74 11.52 8.77
C GLU A 19 -16.40 11.85 7.43
N ALA A 20 -15.64 12.26 6.42
CA ALA A 20 -16.16 12.53 5.07
C ALA A 20 -16.83 11.27 4.46
N CYS A 21 -16.23 10.09 4.67
CA CYS A 21 -16.82 8.83 4.29
C CYS A 21 -18.11 8.55 5.06
N ARG A 22 -18.14 8.77 6.38
CA ARG A 22 -19.33 8.56 7.22
C ARG A 22 -20.51 9.42 6.76
N LEU A 23 -20.23 10.66 6.36
CA LEU A 23 -21.22 11.60 5.80
C LEU A 23 -21.65 11.27 4.36
N GLY A 24 -21.06 10.25 3.73
CA GLY A 24 -21.36 9.86 2.35
C GLY A 24 -20.77 10.79 1.27
N LEU A 25 -19.87 11.71 1.66
CA LEU A 25 -19.22 12.64 0.74
C LEU A 25 -18.10 11.98 -0.07
N LEU A 26 -17.42 11.00 0.53
CA LEU A 26 -16.38 10.20 -0.12
C LEU A 26 -16.76 8.71 -0.12
N PRO A 27 -16.47 7.98 -1.20
CA PRO A 27 -16.78 6.56 -1.27
C PRO A 27 -15.87 5.74 -0.36
N ARG A 28 -16.43 4.71 0.28
CA ARG A 28 -15.65 3.67 0.98
C ARG A 28 -15.46 2.47 0.08
N VAL A 29 -14.34 1.76 0.28
CA VAL A 29 -14.12 0.47 -0.34
C VAL A 29 -14.97 -0.58 0.39
N GLN A 30 -15.92 -1.19 -0.31
CA GLN A 30 -16.86 -2.17 0.25
C GLN A 30 -16.56 -3.62 -0.18
N ARG A 31 -15.51 -3.83 -0.98
CA ARG A 31 -15.06 -5.15 -1.44
C ARG A 31 -13.58 -5.10 -1.81
N ARG A 32 -12.99 -6.28 -2.03
CA ARG A 32 -11.63 -6.36 -2.59
C ARG A 32 -11.55 -5.65 -3.93
N LEU A 33 -10.41 -4.96 -4.14
CA LEU A 33 -10.09 -4.37 -5.43
C LEU A 33 -9.95 -5.47 -6.50
N SER A 34 -10.56 -5.22 -7.65
CA SER A 34 -10.30 -5.97 -8.89
C SER A 34 -8.87 -5.72 -9.38
N GLU A 35 -8.40 -6.56 -10.29
CA GLU A 35 -7.06 -6.42 -10.86
C GLU A 35 -6.84 -5.05 -11.54
N LYS A 36 -7.82 -4.59 -12.33
CA LYS A 36 -7.80 -3.26 -12.96
C LYS A 36 -7.67 -2.13 -11.93
N GLU A 37 -8.36 -2.25 -10.79
CA GLU A 37 -8.30 -1.25 -9.72
C GLU A 37 -6.96 -1.25 -8.99
N ARG A 38 -6.34 -2.43 -8.82
CA ARG A 38 -4.99 -2.55 -8.25
C ARG A 38 -3.92 -1.94 -9.14
N GLN A 39 -4.03 -2.16 -10.45
CA GLN A 39 -3.12 -1.59 -11.45
C GLN A 39 -3.19 -0.06 -11.50
N ALA A 40 -4.33 0.53 -11.12
CA ALA A 40 -4.53 1.97 -11.08
C ALA A 40 -3.95 2.66 -9.82
N ILE A 41 -3.47 1.91 -8.82
CA ILE A 41 -2.88 2.49 -7.60
C ILE A 41 -1.62 3.29 -7.95
N ARG A 42 -1.57 4.55 -7.49
CA ARG A 42 -0.48 5.49 -7.75
C ARG A 42 -0.18 6.37 -6.53
N SER A 43 0.87 7.18 -6.64
CA SER A 43 1.14 8.24 -5.66
C SER A 43 -0.08 9.17 -5.54
N GLY A 44 -0.50 9.46 -4.31
CA GLY A 44 -1.71 10.21 -3.99
C GLY A 44 -2.96 9.36 -3.77
N SER A 45 -2.96 8.08 -4.13
CA SER A 45 -4.13 7.23 -3.94
C SER A 45 -4.39 6.96 -2.45
N VAL A 46 -5.64 7.16 -2.02
CA VAL A 46 -6.09 6.86 -0.66
C VAL A 46 -7.35 6.00 -0.70
N PHE A 47 -7.38 5.00 0.18
CA PHE A 47 -8.49 4.05 0.32
C PHE A 47 -8.92 3.98 1.77
N VAL A 48 -10.22 4.03 2.01
CA VAL A 48 -10.83 3.87 3.34
C VAL A 48 -11.83 2.73 3.30
N TRP A 49 -11.84 1.87 4.33
CA TRP A 49 -12.87 0.85 4.48
C TRP A 49 -13.20 0.58 5.94
N ASP A 50 -14.42 0.09 6.16
CA ASP A 50 -14.84 -0.55 7.40
C ASP A 50 -14.64 -2.08 7.27
N GLU A 51 -14.07 -2.70 8.30
CA GLU A 51 -13.72 -4.14 8.30
C GLU A 51 -14.95 -5.04 8.10
N ARG A 52 -16.08 -4.70 8.74
CA ARG A 52 -17.31 -5.50 8.69
C ARG A 52 -18.06 -5.28 7.38
N GLU A 53 -18.18 -4.03 6.94
CA GLU A 53 -18.85 -3.66 5.68
C GLU A 53 -18.14 -4.32 4.48
N ALA A 54 -16.81 -4.26 4.45
CA ALA A 54 -16.04 -4.77 3.33
C ALA A 54 -15.67 -6.26 3.43
N GLY A 55 -15.82 -6.86 4.62
CA GLY A 55 -15.31 -8.20 4.90
C GLY A 55 -13.78 -8.31 4.77
N MET A 56 -13.05 -7.22 5.05
CA MET A 56 -11.61 -7.12 4.84
C MET A 56 -10.88 -6.66 6.10
N ARG A 57 -10.12 -7.57 6.72
CA ARG A 57 -9.25 -7.26 7.88
C ARG A 57 -7.87 -6.73 7.50
N ARG A 58 -7.46 -6.96 6.25
CA ARG A 58 -6.14 -6.61 5.73
C ARG A 58 -6.27 -6.12 4.30
N TRP A 59 -5.49 -5.10 3.98
CA TRP A 59 -5.37 -4.59 2.62
C TRP A 59 -4.52 -5.50 1.74
N THR A 60 -4.86 -5.61 0.46
CA THR A 60 -4.06 -6.36 -0.52
C THR A 60 -4.08 -5.61 -1.84
N ASP A 61 -2.90 -5.20 -2.31
CA ASP A 61 -2.71 -4.40 -3.53
C ASP A 61 -1.93 -5.14 -4.63
N GLY A 62 -1.35 -6.32 -4.33
CA GLY A 62 -0.57 -7.10 -5.29
C GLY A 62 0.87 -6.63 -5.49
N LYS A 63 1.35 -5.65 -4.71
CA LYS A 63 2.74 -5.17 -4.75
C LYS A 63 3.58 -5.85 -3.66
N SER A 64 4.90 -5.89 -3.87
CA SER A 64 5.86 -6.37 -2.87
C SER A 64 6.26 -5.23 -1.94
N TRP A 65 6.18 -5.46 -0.63
CA TRP A 65 6.39 -4.44 0.40
C TRP A 65 7.42 -4.88 1.42
N SER A 66 8.22 -3.93 1.88
CA SER A 66 9.13 -4.13 3.00
C SER A 66 8.41 -4.56 4.28
N ALA A 67 9.16 -4.99 5.29
CA ALA A 67 8.64 -5.04 6.65
C ALA A 67 8.12 -3.66 7.08
N SER A 68 7.07 -3.65 7.92
CA SER A 68 6.48 -2.41 8.44
C SER A 68 7.44 -1.66 9.33
N ARG A 69 7.44 -0.33 9.24
CA ARG A 69 8.10 0.58 10.18
C ARG A 69 7.08 1.52 10.81
N VAL A 70 7.17 1.74 12.11
CA VAL A 70 6.31 2.68 12.83
C VAL A 70 6.79 4.11 12.55
N SER A 71 5.86 5.00 12.24
CA SER A 71 6.11 6.43 12.04
C SER A 71 4.96 7.21 12.67
N GLY A 72 5.13 7.60 13.94
CA GLY A 72 4.02 8.14 14.74
C GLY A 72 2.89 7.11 14.84
N SER A 73 1.66 7.54 14.54
CA SER A 73 0.47 6.66 14.58
C SER A 73 0.30 5.79 13.33
N PHE A 74 1.25 5.80 12.40
CA PHE A 74 1.17 5.07 11.15
C PHE A 74 2.15 3.91 11.06
N LEU A 75 1.77 2.87 10.31
CA LEU A 75 2.73 1.90 9.78
C LEU A 75 3.09 2.28 8.35
N THR A 76 4.37 2.19 8.02
CA THR A 76 4.92 2.56 6.72
C THR A 76 5.66 1.38 6.08
N TYR A 77 5.58 1.32 4.76
CA TYR A 77 6.15 0.27 3.93
C TYR A 77 6.77 0.90 2.69
N ARG A 78 7.89 0.33 2.23
CA ARG A 78 8.54 0.71 0.97
C ARG A 78 8.32 -0.38 -0.06
N GLU A 79 7.97 0.01 -1.28
CA GLU A 79 7.82 -0.93 -2.39
C GLU A 79 9.18 -1.56 -2.72
N MET A 80 9.17 -2.89 -2.86
CA MET A 80 10.33 -3.69 -3.23
C MET A 80 10.19 -4.16 -4.66
N GLU A 81 11.31 -4.53 -5.26
CA GLU A 81 11.28 -5.29 -6.50
C GLU A 81 10.52 -6.59 -6.22
N GLY A 82 9.49 -6.86 -7.01
CA GLY A 82 8.85 -8.16 -6.94
C GLY A 82 9.88 -9.20 -7.33
N LYS A 83 9.89 -10.37 -6.67
CA LYS A 83 10.52 -11.56 -7.27
C LYS A 83 9.96 -11.65 -8.69
N ARG A 84 10.82 -11.51 -9.69
CA ARG A 84 10.47 -11.67 -11.10
C ARG A 84 9.67 -12.97 -11.20
N GLY A 85 8.35 -12.83 -11.30
CA GLY A 85 7.49 -13.99 -11.52
C GLY A 85 7.85 -14.53 -12.88
N ASN A 86 8.19 -15.81 -12.93
CA ASN A 86 8.16 -16.68 -14.09
C ASN A 86 7.87 -15.99 -15.43
N GLY A 87 8.94 -15.74 -16.19
CA GLY A 87 8.83 -15.86 -17.63
C GLY A 87 8.57 -17.33 -17.98
N PHE A 88 7.30 -17.73 -17.99
CA PHE A 88 6.88 -18.81 -18.88
C PHE A 88 6.98 -18.29 -20.32
N GLY A 89 8.17 -18.43 -20.90
CA GLY A 89 8.42 -18.11 -22.30
C GLY A 89 9.88 -17.76 -22.59
N GLY A 90 10.66 -18.74 -23.05
CA GLY A 90 11.86 -18.43 -23.84
C GLY A 90 13.12 -19.27 -23.61
N SER A 91 13.06 -20.60 -23.68
CA SER A 91 14.12 -21.34 -24.40
C SER A 91 13.60 -22.67 -24.92
N ARG A 92 12.94 -22.62 -26.09
CA ARG A 92 13.16 -23.67 -27.08
C ARG A 92 14.59 -23.48 -27.61
N ARG A 93 15.55 -24.16 -27.00
CA ARG A 93 16.81 -24.55 -27.64
C ARG A 93 17.10 -25.98 -27.21
N GLY A 94 16.98 -26.90 -28.16
CA GLY A 94 17.35 -28.29 -27.94
C GLY A 94 18.86 -28.43 -27.78
N ALA A 95 19.28 -29.49 -27.10
CA ALA A 95 20.51 -30.23 -27.35
C ALA A 95 20.52 -31.46 -26.45
N GLY A 96 21.22 -32.50 -26.90
CA GLY A 96 21.14 -33.87 -26.41
C GLY A 96 21.64 -34.09 -24.99
N LYS A 97 21.25 -35.26 -24.47
CA LYS A 97 21.81 -35.89 -23.27
C LYS A 97 23.32 -36.10 -23.45
N THR A 98 24.13 -35.70 -22.48
CA THR A 98 25.49 -36.21 -22.21
C THR A 98 25.44 -37.10 -20.96
N PRO A 99 26.44 -37.96 -20.71
CA PRO A 99 27.54 -37.48 -19.85
C PRO A 99 28.91 -38.09 -20.18
N ASP A 100 29.97 -37.29 -20.12
CA ASP A 100 31.26 -37.79 -19.63
C ASP A 100 32.09 -36.70 -18.93
N SER A 101 32.69 -37.15 -17.82
CA SER A 101 33.87 -36.73 -17.05
C SER A 101 34.32 -35.26 -16.90
N GLY A 102 34.54 -34.86 -15.63
CA GLY A 102 35.83 -34.27 -15.22
C GLY A 102 35.87 -32.89 -14.56
N ARG A 103 36.28 -32.89 -13.27
CA ARG A 103 37.19 -31.93 -12.58
C ARG A 103 36.78 -30.44 -12.38
N GLY A 104 36.39 -30.14 -11.14
CA GLY A 104 36.99 -29.15 -10.22
C GLY A 104 37.26 -27.71 -10.65
N SER A 105 36.61 -26.76 -9.97
CA SER A 105 37.26 -25.57 -9.39
C SER A 105 36.30 -24.92 -8.38
N ASP A 106 36.81 -24.77 -7.16
CA ASP A 106 36.24 -24.04 -6.03
C ASP A 106 36.45 -22.55 -6.31
N GLU A 107 35.37 -21.82 -6.60
CA GLU A 107 35.38 -20.36 -6.68
C GLU A 107 34.17 -19.82 -5.92
N ASP A 108 34.46 -19.20 -4.77
CA ASP A 108 33.55 -18.47 -3.91
C ASP A 108 32.69 -17.49 -4.73
N GLN A 109 31.44 -17.89 -5.00
CA GLN A 109 30.42 -16.99 -5.51
C GLN A 109 29.89 -16.16 -4.34
N GLU A 110 30.45 -14.96 -4.24
CA GLU A 110 29.97 -13.81 -3.48
C GLU A 110 28.43 -13.80 -3.46
N ASP A 111 27.86 -13.96 -2.26
CA ASP A 111 26.43 -14.03 -1.96
C ASP A 111 25.67 -12.83 -2.56
N GLY A 112 25.21 -12.99 -3.80
CA GLY A 112 24.27 -12.09 -4.43
C GLY A 112 22.92 -12.19 -3.72
N GLU A 113 22.68 -11.28 -2.79
CA GLU A 113 21.39 -11.12 -2.10
C GLU A 113 20.24 -11.29 -3.10
N PRO A 114 19.25 -12.17 -2.85
CA PRO A 114 18.26 -12.51 -3.86
C PRO A 114 17.58 -11.25 -4.37
N ASP A 115 17.60 -11.05 -5.69
CA ASP A 115 17.15 -9.85 -6.41
C ASP A 115 15.76 -9.30 -5.99
N GLY A 116 14.95 -10.09 -5.26
CA GLY A 116 13.64 -9.71 -4.71
C GLY A 116 13.63 -9.01 -3.35
N TYR A 117 14.77 -8.72 -2.71
CA TYR A 117 14.82 -7.93 -1.47
C TYR A 117 15.23 -6.46 -1.69
N ARG A 118 15.52 -6.07 -2.93
CA ARG A 118 15.93 -4.71 -3.26
C ARG A 118 14.74 -3.76 -3.27
N TYR A 119 14.96 -2.56 -2.75
CA TYR A 119 13.96 -1.50 -2.85
C TYR A 119 13.93 -0.90 -4.24
N LYS A 120 12.73 -0.64 -4.77
CA LYS A 120 12.60 0.13 -6.02
C LYS A 120 13.11 1.56 -5.81
N ALA A 121 13.88 2.06 -6.76
CA ALA A 121 14.42 3.42 -6.72
C ALA A 121 13.29 4.47 -6.77
N ASP A 122 12.31 4.26 -7.64
CA ASP A 122 11.10 5.05 -7.87
C ASP A 122 9.84 4.43 -7.21
N GLY A 123 10.05 3.50 -6.27
CA GLY A 123 8.97 2.75 -5.63
C GLY A 123 8.02 3.62 -4.82
N LEU A 124 6.78 3.13 -4.69
CA LEU A 124 5.81 3.73 -3.80
C LEU A 124 6.19 3.51 -2.33
N MET A 125 5.79 4.47 -1.52
CA MET A 125 5.59 4.32 -0.10
C MET A 125 4.11 4.01 0.13
N LYS A 126 3.84 3.10 1.06
CA LYS A 126 2.50 2.84 1.57
C LYS A 126 2.45 3.16 3.05
N GLN A 127 1.39 3.83 3.46
CA GLN A 127 1.12 4.14 4.85
C GLN A 127 -0.26 3.60 5.23
N SER A 128 -0.35 2.97 6.39
CA SER A 128 -1.62 2.48 6.95
C SER A 128 -1.93 3.15 8.28
N PHE A 129 -3.20 3.45 8.47
CA PHE A 129 -3.77 3.93 9.73
C PHE A 129 -5.04 3.14 10.03
N SER A 130 -5.25 2.79 11.29
CA SER A 130 -6.44 2.06 11.72
C SER A 130 -6.96 2.67 13.01
N ILE A 131 -8.27 2.72 13.16
CA ILE A 131 -8.92 3.25 14.35
C ILE A 131 -10.18 2.45 14.66
N THR A 132 -10.49 2.31 15.94
CA THR A 132 -11.78 1.79 16.39
C THR A 132 -12.61 2.94 16.93
N THR A 133 -13.79 3.18 16.35
CA THR A 133 -14.67 4.26 16.81
C THR A 133 -15.27 3.92 18.18
N SER A 134 -15.84 4.91 18.87
CA SER A 134 -16.58 4.68 20.12
C SER A 134 -17.80 3.77 19.96
N THR A 135 -18.32 3.63 18.74
CA THR A 135 -19.38 2.68 18.40
C THR A 135 -18.87 1.28 18.02
N GLY A 136 -17.56 1.01 18.14
CA GLY A 136 -16.95 -0.27 17.83
C GLY A 136 -16.74 -0.55 16.34
N GLN A 137 -16.79 0.45 15.47
CA GLN A 137 -16.46 0.26 14.04
C GLN A 137 -14.94 0.24 13.85
N HIS A 138 -14.43 -0.74 13.12
CA HIS A 138 -13.01 -0.88 12.81
C HIS A 138 -12.74 -0.28 11.43
N LEU A 139 -12.25 0.94 11.42
CA LEU A 139 -11.95 1.69 10.22
C LEU A 139 -10.47 1.62 9.89
N HIS A 140 -10.18 1.48 8.61
CA HIS A 140 -8.83 1.38 8.10
C HIS A 140 -8.63 2.33 6.93
N LEU A 141 -7.43 2.90 6.84
CA LEU A 141 -6.99 3.76 5.76
C LEU A 141 -5.66 3.26 5.21
N ILE A 142 -5.52 3.28 3.89
CA ILE A 142 -4.27 3.07 3.17
C ILE A 142 -4.02 4.27 2.27
N SER A 143 -2.83 4.87 2.39
CA SER A 143 -2.36 5.96 1.54
C SER A 143 -1.08 5.56 0.82
N TYR A 144 -0.96 5.98 -0.44
CA TYR A 144 0.21 5.76 -1.28
C TYR A 144 0.85 7.08 -1.67
N PHE A 145 2.17 7.14 -1.67
CA PHE A 145 2.92 8.31 -2.13
C PHE A 145 4.31 7.93 -2.64
N SER A 146 4.90 8.70 -3.53
CA SER A 146 6.29 8.51 -3.98
C SER A 146 7.29 9.11 -2.99
N ARG A 147 8.55 8.67 -3.01
CA ARG A 147 9.62 9.37 -2.27
C ARG A 147 9.92 10.70 -2.97
N GLY A 148 9.85 11.80 -2.23
CA GLY A 148 10.13 13.14 -2.75
C GLY A 148 9.16 14.20 -2.19
N PRO A 149 9.29 15.45 -2.66
CA PRO A 149 8.33 16.50 -2.36
C PRO A 149 6.91 16.07 -2.71
N GLN A 150 5.96 16.38 -1.84
CA GLN A 150 4.55 16.08 -2.04
C GLN A 150 3.81 17.37 -2.38
N ASP A 151 3.53 17.59 -3.66
CA ASP A 151 2.71 18.71 -4.15
C ASP A 151 1.20 18.38 -4.14
N LEU A 152 0.80 17.48 -3.24
CA LEU A 152 -0.58 17.02 -3.11
C LEU A 152 -1.25 17.66 -1.90
N THR A 153 -2.49 18.07 -2.08
CA THR A 153 -3.34 18.62 -1.01
C THR A 153 -3.51 17.61 0.12
N THR A 154 -3.42 18.09 1.37
CA THR A 154 -3.75 17.27 2.54
C THR A 154 -5.24 17.39 2.88
N PRO A 155 -5.90 16.32 3.36
CA PRO A 155 -7.33 16.35 3.70
C PRO A 155 -7.75 17.50 4.63
N THR A 156 -6.94 17.87 5.62
CA THR A 156 -7.27 19.00 6.52
C THR A 156 -7.26 20.35 5.80
N ASN A 157 -6.49 20.47 4.72
CA ASN A 157 -6.33 21.70 3.94
C ASN A 157 -7.17 21.69 2.66
N ASP A 158 -7.94 20.63 2.41
CA ASP A 158 -8.78 20.50 1.23
C ASP A 158 -10.03 21.40 1.34
N PRO A 159 -10.20 22.38 0.42
CA PRO A 159 -11.35 23.27 0.44
C PRO A 159 -12.70 22.55 0.32
N ASN A 160 -12.75 21.37 -0.30
CA ASN A 160 -13.98 20.56 -0.44
C ASN A 160 -14.35 19.84 0.85
N LEU A 161 -13.37 19.60 1.73
CA LEU A 161 -13.57 18.96 3.03
C LEU A 161 -13.63 19.98 4.17
N ARG A 162 -13.61 21.29 3.89
CA ARG A 162 -13.57 22.34 4.93
C ARG A 162 -14.68 22.18 5.98
N ASN A 163 -15.89 21.81 5.54
CA ASN A 163 -17.08 21.68 6.38
C ASN A 163 -17.20 20.32 7.07
N VAL A 164 -16.28 19.39 6.78
CA VAL A 164 -16.24 18.08 7.43
C VAL A 164 -15.60 18.25 8.80
N VAL A 165 -16.40 18.15 9.86
CA VAL A 165 -15.93 18.28 11.24
C VAL A 165 -16.13 16.94 11.94
N PRO A 166 -15.04 16.24 12.35
CA PRO A 166 -15.15 14.99 13.09
C PRO A 166 -16.02 15.15 14.34
N VAL A 167 -16.91 14.20 14.57
CA VAL A 167 -17.77 14.21 15.77
C VAL A 167 -16.90 14.01 17.01
N LYS A 168 -16.94 14.96 17.95
CA LYS A 168 -16.16 14.90 19.19
C LYS A 168 -16.41 13.60 19.95
N GLY A 169 -15.33 12.89 20.31
CA GLY A 169 -15.40 11.61 21.02
C GLY A 169 -15.83 10.41 20.18
N MET A 170 -16.08 10.56 18.87
CA MET A 170 -16.33 9.44 17.97
C MET A 170 -15.05 8.66 17.66
N TYR A 171 -13.97 9.40 17.40
CA TYR A 171 -12.67 8.85 17.11
C TYR A 171 -11.79 9.03 18.36
N PRO A 172 -11.10 7.97 18.82
CA PRO A 172 -10.06 8.13 19.83
C PRO A 172 -9.11 9.26 19.42
N GLU A 173 -8.82 10.17 20.35
CA GLU A 173 -7.91 11.31 20.16
C GLU A 173 -8.42 12.43 19.23
N SER A 174 -9.71 12.46 18.85
CA SER A 174 -10.36 13.61 18.14
C SER A 174 -11.08 14.59 19.04
#